data_AF-A0A7Y2CTW8-F1
#
_entry.id   AF-A0A7Y2CTW8-F1
#
_cell.length_a   1.000
_cell.length_b   1.000
_cell.length_c   1.000
_cell.angle_alpha   90.00
_cell.angle_beta   90.00
_cell.angle_gamma   90.00
#
_symmetry.space_group_name_H-M   'P 1'
#
loop_
_entity.id
_entity.type
_entity.pdbx_description
1 polymer ?
#
loop_
_entity_poly.entity_id
_entity_poly.type
_entity_poly.pdbx_seq_one_letter_code
_entity_poly.pdbx_strand_id
1 'polypeptide(L)'
;MIDKTTIKDYIGTWWLSAIMLPICAYFVFFYPTSTFMDNADLLIHEAGHFFFGFFGQFIRVLGGTIMQIVLPGLLIWHFFAHGYRTGTQIALFWLGHNLLNIAVYASDARTRQLPLLGGNKSGHDWHYLLGRLGILEFDQAVGTVFAILGAVVFLILIILPQYAMWSGSEES
;
A
#
# COMPACT_ATOMS: atom_id res chain seq x y z
N MET A 1 -43.02 0.20 -7.63
CA MET A 1 -42.38 1.53 -7.65
C MET A 1 -40.96 1.31 -8.14
N ILE A 2 -40.65 1.64 -9.40
CA ILE A 2 -39.33 1.39 -9.99
C ILE A 2 -38.44 2.59 -9.62
N ASP A 3 -37.38 2.33 -8.88
CA ASP A 3 -36.34 3.31 -8.55
C ASP A 3 -35.73 3.84 -9.86
N LYS A 4 -35.83 5.16 -10.07
CA LYS A 4 -35.22 5.84 -11.22
C LYS A 4 -33.84 6.34 -10.81
N THR A 5 -32.93 5.43 -10.53
CA THR A 5 -31.50 5.77 -10.45
C THR A 5 -31.06 6.29 -11.81
N THR A 6 -30.50 7.49 -11.85
CA THR A 6 -30.07 8.12 -13.12
C THR A 6 -28.64 7.68 -13.46
N ILE A 7 -28.26 7.76 -14.74
CA ILE A 7 -26.86 7.52 -15.18
C ILE A 7 -25.87 8.38 -14.39
N LYS A 8 -26.29 9.60 -14.03
CA LYS A 8 -25.49 10.55 -13.23
C LYS A 8 -25.17 10.00 -11.84
N ASP A 9 -26.10 9.28 -11.21
CA ASP A 9 -25.92 8.71 -9.87
C ASP A 9 -24.94 7.54 -9.89
N TYR A 10 -25.03 6.69 -10.92
CA TYR A 10 -24.06 5.61 -11.15
C TYR A 10 -22.65 6.16 -11.38
N ILE A 11 -22.52 7.16 -12.24
CA ILE A 11 -21.22 7.83 -12.50
C ILE A 11 -20.69 8.44 -11.19
N GLY A 12 -21.51 9.17 -10.44
CA GLY A 12 -21.12 9.78 -9.17
C GLY A 12 -20.67 8.77 -8.11
N THR A 13 -21.21 7.55 -8.15
CA THR A 13 -20.84 6.50 -7.19
C THR A 13 -19.51 5.82 -7.53
N TRP A 14 -19.16 5.68 -8.81
CA TRP A 14 -18.06 4.81 -9.25
C TRP A 14 -16.94 5.52 -10.02
N TRP A 15 -17.03 6.83 -10.24
CA TRP A 15 -16.05 7.57 -11.06
C TRP A 15 -14.60 7.35 -10.62
N LEU A 16 -14.33 7.39 -9.30
CA LEU A 16 -12.97 7.24 -8.79
C LEU A 16 -12.46 5.81 -8.96
N SER A 17 -13.29 4.80 -8.72
CA SER A 17 -12.97 3.41 -9.02
C SER A 17 -12.68 3.18 -10.50
N ALA A 18 -13.47 3.80 -11.39
CA ALA A 18 -13.25 3.71 -12.84
C ALA A 18 -11.91 4.30 -13.28
N ILE A 19 -11.48 5.41 -12.66
CA ILE A 19 -10.16 6.02 -12.90
C ILE A 19 -9.04 5.17 -12.28
N MET A 20 -9.25 4.65 -11.07
CA MET A 20 -8.23 3.91 -10.34
C MET A 20 -8.00 2.50 -10.91
N LEU A 21 -8.98 1.90 -11.58
CA LEU A 21 -8.87 0.56 -12.17
C LEU A 21 -7.66 0.41 -13.10
N PRO A 22 -7.50 1.22 -14.17
CA PRO A 22 -6.33 1.11 -15.05
C PRO A 22 -5.00 1.43 -14.33
N ILE A 23 -5.01 2.31 -13.33
CA ILE A 23 -3.81 2.66 -12.55
C ILE A 23 -3.39 1.47 -11.68
N CYS A 24 -4.33 0.88 -10.93
CA CYS A 24 -4.08 -0.31 -10.11
C CYS A 24 -3.65 -1.49 -10.97
N ALA A 25 -4.30 -1.69 -12.13
CA ALA A 25 -3.91 -2.72 -13.09
C ALA A 25 -2.48 -2.49 -13.60
N TYR A 26 -2.10 -1.24 -13.92
CA TYR A 26 -0.73 -0.91 -14.30
C TYR A 26 0.27 -1.38 -13.23
N PHE A 27 0.06 -1.03 -11.96
CA PHE A 27 0.98 -1.44 -10.90
C PHE A 27 1.00 -2.97 -10.69
N VAL A 28 -0.13 -3.66 -10.81
CA VAL A 28 -0.19 -5.14 -10.68
C VAL A 28 0.47 -5.88 -11.85
N PHE A 29 0.39 -5.36 -13.07
CA PHE A 29 0.94 -6.06 -14.23
C PHE A 29 2.37 -5.63 -14.59
N PHE A 30 2.79 -4.45 -14.14
CA PHE A 30 4.08 -3.88 -14.50
C PHE A 30 5.01 -3.64 -13.31
N TYR A 31 4.66 -4.00 -12.07
CA TYR A 31 5.70 -4.17 -11.03
C TYR A 31 6.69 -5.25 -11.51
N PRO A 32 8.01 -5.06 -11.38
CA PRO A 32 8.73 -4.16 -10.47
C PRO A 32 9.16 -2.80 -11.08
N THR A 33 8.50 -2.31 -12.12
CA THR A 33 8.89 -1.04 -12.78
C THR A 33 8.92 0.11 -11.78
N SER A 34 10.09 0.75 -11.63
CA SER A 34 10.25 1.88 -10.73
C SER A 34 9.52 3.13 -11.23
N THR A 35 8.84 3.80 -10.32
CA THR A 35 8.08 5.03 -10.54
C THR A 35 8.48 6.09 -9.51
N PHE A 36 7.97 7.31 -9.65
CA PHE A 36 8.19 8.35 -8.65
C PHE A 36 7.59 8.01 -7.28
N MET A 37 6.59 7.11 -7.25
CA MET A 37 5.86 6.74 -6.05
C MET A 37 6.70 5.85 -5.12
N ASP A 38 7.68 5.12 -5.65
CA ASP A 38 8.68 4.38 -4.87
C ASP A 38 9.50 5.29 -3.95
N ASN A 39 9.71 6.56 -4.33
CA ASN A 39 10.41 7.52 -3.47
C ASN A 39 9.59 7.88 -2.23
N ALA A 40 8.26 7.95 -2.34
CA ALA A 40 7.39 8.23 -1.21
C ALA A 40 7.35 7.03 -0.25
N ASP A 41 7.29 5.81 -0.79
CA ASP A 41 7.33 4.57 -0.03
C ASP A 41 8.67 4.39 0.69
N LEU A 42 9.76 4.73 0.00
CA LEU A 42 11.09 4.75 0.59
C LEU A 42 11.21 5.77 1.72
N LEU A 43 10.69 6.99 1.55
CA LEU A 43 10.76 8.02 2.58
C LEU A 43 10.13 7.52 3.89
N ILE A 44 8.97 6.87 3.81
CA ILE A 44 8.29 6.34 5.00
C ILE A 44 8.97 5.09 5.54
N HIS A 45 9.62 4.30 4.68
CA HIS A 45 10.46 3.17 5.08
C HIS A 45 11.67 3.63 5.91
N GLU A 46 12.42 4.62 5.45
CA GLU A 46 13.56 5.18 6.18
C GLU A 46 13.13 5.86 7.49
N ALA A 47 11.96 6.51 7.47
CA ALA A 47 11.34 7.02 8.71
C ALA A 47 11.06 5.88 9.70
N GLY A 48 10.67 4.70 9.22
CA GLY A 48 10.54 3.49 10.03
C GLY A 48 11.84 3.10 10.72
N HIS A 49 12.97 3.03 10.01
CA HIS A 49 14.25 2.76 10.68
C HIS A 49 14.61 3.80 11.74
N PHE A 50 14.27 5.06 11.51
CA PHE A 50 14.49 6.13 12.47
C PHE A 50 13.61 5.93 13.73
N PHE A 51 12.29 5.78 13.55
CA PHE A 51 11.36 5.61 14.66
C PHE A 51 11.57 4.30 15.42
N PHE A 52 11.98 3.23 14.76
CA PHE A 52 12.26 1.96 15.42
C PHE A 52 13.74 1.79 15.80
N GLY A 53 14.56 2.82 15.61
CA GLY A 53 16.00 2.78 15.83
C GLY A 53 16.44 2.64 17.28
N PHE A 54 15.56 2.97 18.24
CA PHE A 54 15.82 2.80 19.67
C PHE A 54 15.61 1.36 20.16
N PHE A 55 15.05 0.48 19.33
CA PHE A 55 14.94 -0.95 19.61
C PHE A 55 16.19 -1.70 19.12
N GLY A 56 16.22 -3.02 19.31
CA GLY A 56 17.29 -3.87 18.76
C GLY A 56 17.32 -3.87 17.22
N GLN A 57 18.48 -4.23 16.66
CA GLN A 57 18.74 -4.24 15.20
C GLN A 57 17.61 -4.88 14.38
N PHE A 58 17.06 -6.00 14.84
CA PHE A 58 15.97 -6.69 14.13
C PHE A 58 14.72 -5.83 13.99
N ILE A 59 14.27 -5.21 15.08
CA ILE A 59 13.08 -4.34 15.09
C ILE A 59 13.37 -3.05 14.31
N ARG A 60 14.58 -2.50 14.39
CA ARG A 60 14.97 -1.34 13.59
C ARG A 60 14.85 -1.61 12.09
N VAL A 61 15.38 -2.74 11.62
CA VAL A 61 15.31 -3.13 10.20
C VAL A 61 13.86 -3.41 9.79
N LEU A 62 13.12 -4.20 10.60
CA LEU A 62 11.71 -4.47 10.36
C LEU A 62 10.85 -3.18 10.36
N GLY A 63 11.28 -2.17 11.11
CA GLY A 63 10.61 -0.89 11.26
C GLY A 63 10.30 -0.17 9.95
N GLY A 64 11.14 -0.34 8.92
CA GLY A 64 10.89 0.24 7.60
C GLY A 64 9.62 -0.31 6.96
N THR A 65 9.52 -1.64 6.85
CA THR A 65 8.29 -2.32 6.38
C THR A 65 7.09 -2.05 7.29
N ILE A 66 7.29 -1.96 8.62
CA ILE A 66 6.19 -1.63 9.55
C ILE A 66 5.60 -0.27 9.20
N MET A 67 6.42 0.77 9.00
CA MET A 67 5.89 2.11 8.68
C MET A 67 5.23 2.19 7.31
N GLN A 68 5.72 1.44 6.32
CA GLN A 68 5.08 1.30 5.00
C GLN A 68 3.64 0.78 5.09
N ILE A 69 3.32 -0.01 6.13
CA ILE A 69 1.97 -0.57 6.34
C ILE A 69 1.16 0.30 7.31
N VAL A 70 1.74 0.66 8.45
CA VAL A 70 1.04 1.35 9.55
C VAL A 70 0.58 2.74 9.15
N LEU A 71 1.42 3.54 8.48
CA LEU A 71 1.06 4.91 8.13
C LEU A 71 -0.15 4.97 7.19
N PRO A 72 -0.15 4.33 6.00
CA PRO A 72 -1.34 4.32 5.15
C PRO A 72 -2.51 3.59 5.82
N GLY A 73 -2.26 2.56 6.64
CA GLY A 73 -3.28 1.89 7.45
C GLY A 73 -4.03 2.83 8.41
N LEU A 74 -3.31 3.71 9.10
CA LEU A 74 -3.89 4.72 9.98
C LEU A 74 -4.70 5.76 9.19
N LEU A 75 -4.25 6.15 7.99
CA LEU A 75 -5.02 7.04 7.11
C LEU A 75 -6.31 6.38 6.62
N ILE A 76 -6.25 5.10 6.22
CA ILE A 76 -7.44 4.32 5.85
C ILE A 76 -8.43 4.31 7.01
N TRP A 77 -7.98 3.95 8.21
CA TRP A 77 -8.82 3.91 9.40
C TRP A 77 -9.44 5.29 9.70
N HIS A 78 -8.63 6.35 9.72
CA HIS A 78 -9.08 7.71 10.01
C HIS A 78 -10.13 8.17 8.99
N PHE A 79 -9.84 8.08 7.69
CA PHE A 79 -10.78 8.54 6.65
C PHE A 79 -12.04 7.71 6.61
N PHE A 80 -11.94 6.39 6.77
CA PHE A 80 -13.10 5.51 6.80
C PHE A 80 -14.00 5.82 8.02
N ALA A 81 -13.41 6.00 9.20
CA ALA A 81 -14.14 6.32 10.43
C ALA A 81 -14.90 7.66 10.37
N HIS A 82 -14.42 8.61 9.56
CA HIS A 82 -15.07 9.91 9.36
C HIS A 82 -15.94 9.97 8.09
N GLY A 83 -16.20 8.83 7.44
CA GLY A 83 -17.03 8.76 6.23
C GLY A 83 -16.39 9.37 4.98
N TYR A 84 -15.09 9.70 5.01
CA TYR A 84 -14.39 10.30 3.88
C TYR A 84 -13.90 9.22 2.89
N ARG A 85 -14.79 8.80 2.00
CA ARG A 85 -14.59 7.70 1.04
C ARG A 85 -13.46 7.95 0.04
N THR A 86 -13.33 9.18 -0.44
CA THR A 86 -12.26 9.56 -1.39
C THR A 86 -10.89 9.41 -0.74
N GLY A 87 -10.71 9.95 0.48
CA GLY A 87 -9.47 9.78 1.24
C GLY A 87 -9.17 8.30 1.53
N THR A 88 -10.20 7.52 1.85
CA THR A 88 -10.07 6.07 2.06
C THR A 88 -9.52 5.36 0.82
N GLN A 89 -10.05 5.64 -0.38
CA GLN A 89 -9.54 5.04 -1.62
C GLN A 89 -8.09 5.47 -1.92
N ILE A 90 -7.75 6.74 -1.72
CA ILE A 90 -6.38 7.22 -1.93
C ILE A 90 -5.40 6.54 -0.95
N ALA A 91 -5.80 6.37 0.31
CA ALA A 91 -4.98 5.70 1.31
C ALA A 91 -4.85 4.18 1.05
N LEU A 92 -5.93 3.53 0.58
CA LEU A 92 -5.89 2.14 0.09
C LEU A 92 -4.94 1.99 -1.10
N PHE A 93 -4.97 2.93 -2.04
CA PHE A 93 -4.07 2.92 -3.18
C PHE A 93 -2.61 2.99 -2.71
N TRP A 94 -2.32 3.89 -1.77
CA TRP A 94 -0.97 4.01 -1.24
C TRP A 94 -0.51 2.77 -0.46
N LEU A 95 -1.40 2.14 0.33
CA LEU A 95 -1.10 0.86 0.98
C LEU A 95 -0.83 -0.25 -0.04
N GLY A 96 -1.65 -0.36 -1.08
CA GLY A 96 -1.46 -1.36 -2.14
C GLY A 96 -0.13 -1.19 -2.87
N HIS A 97 0.24 0.05 -3.19
CA HIS A 97 1.55 0.37 -3.78
C HIS A 97 2.70 0.01 -2.82
N ASN A 98 2.59 0.33 -1.53
CA ASN A 98 3.60 -0.07 -0.53
C ASN A 98 3.79 -1.58 -0.47
N LEU A 99 2.71 -2.36 -0.52
CA LEU A 99 2.78 -3.82 -0.52
C LEU A 99 3.47 -4.36 -1.79
N LEU A 100 3.21 -3.78 -2.96
CA LEU A 100 3.95 -4.13 -4.18
C LEU A 100 5.43 -3.72 -4.09
N ASN A 101 5.73 -2.55 -3.54
CA ASN A 101 7.10 -2.10 -3.29
C ASN A 101 7.83 -3.09 -2.36
N ILE A 102 7.24 -3.45 -1.22
CA ILE A 102 7.75 -4.47 -0.31
C ILE A 102 7.97 -5.81 -1.01
N ALA A 103 7.03 -6.24 -1.87
CA ALA A 103 7.14 -7.48 -2.62
C ALA A 103 8.43 -7.56 -3.45
N VAL A 104 8.78 -6.46 -4.12
CA VAL A 104 9.99 -6.35 -4.94
C VAL A 104 11.26 -6.50 -4.09
N TYR A 105 11.35 -5.81 -2.95
CA TYR A 105 12.51 -5.92 -2.06
C TYR A 105 12.61 -7.26 -1.33
N ALA A 106 11.47 -7.84 -0.94
CA ALA A 106 11.43 -9.15 -0.32
C ALA A 106 11.92 -10.23 -1.29
N SER A 107 11.49 -10.18 -2.56
CA SER A 107 11.93 -11.11 -3.60
C SER A 107 13.41 -10.96 -3.96
N ASP A 108 14.01 -9.78 -3.79
CA ASP A 108 15.44 -9.54 -4.06
C ASP A 108 16.36 -9.98 -2.88
N ALA A 109 15.82 -10.52 -1.79
CA ALA A 109 16.60 -10.76 -0.57
C ALA A 109 17.84 -11.64 -0.77
N ARG A 110 17.81 -12.67 -1.63
CA ARG A 110 19.01 -13.46 -1.95
C ARG A 110 19.92 -12.79 -2.98
N THR A 111 19.33 -12.29 -4.05
CA THR A 111 20.04 -11.77 -5.24
C THR A 111 20.71 -10.44 -4.97
N ARG A 112 20.08 -9.57 -4.17
CA ARG A 112 20.62 -8.27 -3.74
C ARG A 112 21.05 -7.41 -4.92
N GLN A 113 20.28 -7.45 -6.00
CA GLN A 113 20.56 -6.73 -7.24
C GLN A 113 20.02 -5.30 -7.21
N LEU A 114 19.00 -5.04 -6.39
CA LEU A 114 18.43 -3.70 -6.30
C LEU A 114 19.39 -2.77 -5.56
N PRO A 115 19.55 -1.52 -6.04
CA PRO A 115 20.36 -0.53 -5.34
C PRO A 115 19.78 -0.25 -3.96
N LEU A 116 20.67 -0.01 -3.00
CA LEU A 116 20.26 0.35 -1.65
C LEU A 116 19.53 1.70 -1.68
N LEU A 117 18.26 1.68 -1.30
CA LEU A 117 17.42 2.85 -1.39
C LEU A 117 17.84 3.99 -0.44
N GLY A 118 18.53 3.70 0.67
CA GLY A 118 19.15 4.68 1.58
C GLY A 118 20.65 4.93 1.34
N GLY A 119 21.21 4.43 0.23
CA GLY A 119 22.65 4.41 -0.04
C GLY A 119 23.41 3.31 0.74
N ASN A 120 24.75 3.32 0.69
CA ASN A 120 25.66 2.29 1.28
C ASN A 120 25.51 2.03 2.80
N LYS A 121 24.55 2.67 3.50
CA LYS A 121 24.35 2.57 4.95
C LYS A 121 23.21 1.63 5.35
N SER A 122 22.20 1.45 4.51
CA SER A 122 21.10 0.52 4.74
C SER A 122 21.53 -0.83 4.17
N GLY A 123 21.56 -1.90 4.98
CA GLY A 123 21.78 -3.23 4.44
C GLY A 123 20.62 -3.65 3.53
N HIS A 124 20.71 -4.81 2.87
CA HIS A 124 19.51 -5.41 2.27
C HIS A 124 18.61 -5.90 3.41
N ASP A 125 17.62 -5.11 3.80
CA ASP A 125 16.79 -5.38 4.97
C ASP A 125 16.14 -6.74 4.92
N TRP A 126 15.52 -7.09 3.80
CA TRP A 126 14.91 -8.40 3.63
C TRP A 126 15.92 -9.56 3.62
N HIS A 127 17.15 -9.34 3.15
CA HIS A 127 18.23 -10.32 3.30
C HIS A 127 18.55 -10.55 4.78
N TYR A 128 18.70 -9.48 5.54
CA TYR A 128 18.96 -9.54 6.97
C TYR A 128 17.80 -10.21 7.71
N LEU A 129 16.56 -9.78 7.48
CA LEU A 129 15.37 -10.28 8.17
C LEU A 129 15.17 -11.77 7.91
N LEU A 130 15.13 -12.19 6.64
CA LEU A 130 14.91 -13.60 6.30
C LEU A 130 16.10 -14.47 6.69
N GLY A 131 17.32 -13.95 6.57
CA GLY A 131 18.53 -14.64 7.04
C GLY A 131 18.53 -14.86 8.55
N ARG A 132 18.11 -13.87 9.34
CA ARG A 132 17.98 -13.99 10.81
C ARG A 132 16.88 -14.95 11.23
N LEU A 133 15.84 -15.09 10.42
CA LEU A 133 14.75 -16.03 10.63
C LEU A 133 15.07 -17.44 10.09
N GLY A 134 16.16 -17.62 9.35
CA GLY A 134 16.54 -18.91 8.77
C GLY A 134 15.63 -19.37 7.61
N ILE A 135 14.99 -18.43 6.91
CA ILE A 135 14.04 -18.68 5.81
C ILE A 135 14.40 -17.90 4.55
N LEU A 136 15.69 -17.62 4.34
CA LEU A 136 16.18 -16.77 3.25
C LEU A 136 15.83 -17.34 1.86
N GLU A 137 15.74 -18.66 1.74
CA GLU A 137 15.34 -19.38 0.53
C GLU A 137 13.88 -19.17 0.12
N PHE A 138 13.04 -18.65 1.03
CA PHE A 138 11.63 -18.36 0.80
C PHE A 138 11.37 -16.91 0.37
N ASP A 139 12.42 -16.13 0.06
CA ASP A 139 12.34 -14.73 -0.40
C ASP A 139 11.27 -14.48 -1.49
N GLN A 140 11.24 -15.30 -2.54
CA GLN A 140 10.27 -15.22 -3.63
C GLN A 140 8.83 -15.51 -3.16
N ALA A 141 8.67 -16.44 -2.23
CA ALA A 141 7.36 -16.77 -1.66
C ALA A 141 6.85 -15.62 -0.79
N VAL A 142 7.71 -15.02 0.03
CA VAL A 142 7.40 -13.84 0.84
C VAL A 142 7.01 -12.66 -0.07
N GLY A 143 7.80 -12.38 -1.11
CA GLY A 143 7.47 -11.35 -2.08
C GLY A 143 6.13 -11.61 -2.79
N THR A 144 5.86 -12.86 -3.19
CA THR A 144 4.57 -13.25 -3.77
C THR A 144 3.40 -12.99 -2.83
N VAL A 145 3.55 -13.28 -1.53
CA VAL A 145 2.51 -12.98 -0.53
C VAL A 145 2.21 -11.48 -0.47
N PHE A 146 3.25 -10.64 -0.42
CA PHE A 146 3.06 -9.18 -0.43
C PHE A 146 2.42 -8.68 -1.73
N ALA A 147 2.80 -9.24 -2.88
CA ALA A 147 2.19 -8.91 -4.16
C ALA A 147 0.70 -9.25 -4.20
N ILE A 148 0.32 -10.43 -3.70
CA ILE A 148 -1.09 -10.84 -3.57
C ILE A 148 -1.85 -9.90 -2.63
N LEU A 149 -1.27 -9.55 -1.48
CA LEU A 149 -1.89 -8.60 -0.55
C LEU A 149 -2.10 -7.23 -1.20
N GLY A 150 -1.12 -6.72 -1.94
CA GLY A 150 -1.24 -5.48 -2.70
C GLY A 150 -2.38 -5.52 -3.72
N ALA A 151 -2.48 -6.61 -4.49
CA ALA A 151 -3.56 -6.82 -5.44
C ALA A 151 -4.94 -6.89 -4.74
N VAL A 152 -5.04 -7.56 -3.59
CA VAL A 152 -6.26 -7.62 -2.79
C VAL A 152 -6.67 -6.23 -2.28
N VAL A 153 -5.71 -5.42 -1.80
CA VAL A 153 -5.98 -4.04 -1.37
C VAL A 153 -6.49 -3.19 -2.53
N PHE A 154 -5.93 -3.34 -3.74
CA PHE A 154 -6.48 -2.67 -4.92
C PHE A 154 -7.88 -3.16 -5.28
N LEU A 155 -8.18 -4.45 -5.16
CA LEU A 155 -9.55 -4.94 -5.38
C LEU A 155 -10.53 -4.29 -4.38
N ILE A 156 -10.16 -4.19 -3.10
CA ILE A 156 -10.95 -3.51 -2.07
C ILE A 156 -11.20 -2.04 -2.44
N LEU A 157 -10.17 -1.35 -2.93
CA LEU A 157 -10.30 0.02 -3.43
C LEU A 157 -11.32 0.10 -4.55
N ILE A 158 -11.22 -0.75 -5.57
CA ILE A 158 -12.07 -0.70 -6.77
C ILE A 158 -13.54 -0.93 -6.43
N ILE A 159 -13.83 -1.85 -5.50
CA ILE A 159 -15.20 -2.15 -5.08
C ILE A 159 -15.76 -1.16 -4.05
N LEU A 160 -15.02 -0.11 -3.67
CA LEU A 160 -15.47 0.90 -2.71
C LEU A 160 -16.30 2.00 -3.39
N PRO A 161 -17.63 2.07 -3.19
CA PRO A 161 -18.46 3.11 -3.78
C PRO A 161 -18.26 4.48 -3.09
N GLN A 162 -18.37 5.55 -3.87
CA GLN A 162 -18.36 6.95 -3.45
C GLN A 162 -19.79 7.45 -3.16
N TYR A 163 -20.52 6.79 -2.25
CA TYR A 163 -21.80 7.37 -1.82
C TYR A 163 -21.54 8.61 -0.94
N ALA A 164 -22.25 9.70 -1.22
CA ALA A 164 -22.44 10.72 -0.22
C ALA A 164 -23.23 10.08 0.94
N MET A 165 -22.76 10.20 2.17
CA MET A 165 -23.68 10.05 3.28
C MET A 165 -24.69 11.17 3.10
N TRP A 166 -25.91 10.84 2.69
CA TRP A 166 -27.04 11.74 2.75
C TRP A 166 -27.06 12.36 4.16
N SER A 167 -26.62 13.62 4.27
CA SER A 167 -26.94 14.42 5.43
C SER A 167 -28.42 14.72 5.30
N GLY A 168 -29.24 13.87 5.89
CA GLY A 168 -30.62 14.19 6.17
C GLY A 168 -30.64 15.37 7.11
N SER A 169 -30.66 16.57 6.55
CA SER A 169 -31.38 17.71 7.12
C SER A 169 -32.63 17.89 6.26
N GLU A 170 -33.62 17.03 6.48
CA GLU A 170 -34.98 17.54 6.43
C GLU A 170 -35.09 18.52 7.60
N GLU A 171 -34.93 19.82 7.33
CA GLU A 171 -35.44 20.88 8.19
C GLU A 171 -35.48 22.19 7.38
N SER A 172 -36.60 22.41 6.70
CA SER A 172 -37.48 23.59 6.88
C SER A 172 -38.70 23.47 5.97
#